data_AF-A0AAU4JJY4-F1
#
_entry.id   AF-A0AAU4JJY4-F1
#
_cell.length_a   1.000
_cell.length_b   1.000
_cell.length_c   1.000
_cell.angle_alpha   90.00
_cell.angle_beta   90.00
_cell.angle_gamma   90.00
#
_symmetry.space_group_name_H-M   'P 1'
#
loop_
_entity.id
_entity.type
_entity.pdbx_description
1 polymer ?
#
loop_
_entity_poly.entity_id
_entity_poly.type
_entity_poly.pdbx_seq_one_letter_code
_entity_poly.pdbx_strand_id
1 'polypeptide(L)'
;MRRLWTPAWIARHVAMVVLVVGFLGLGWWQISRAAAGNSLSWGYAVEWPIFAGFVVYVWWREVKLARRKAAEADAPPADPAVEPAPAVTTGSRPGVRRPVRVSRVPATGDVVEDTDLAAYNHYLSWLNANPGARPGDYPG
;
A
#
# COMPACT_ATOMS: atom_id res chain seq x y z
N MET A 1 -2.87 37.06 2.62
CA MET A 1 -2.11 36.34 3.68
C MET A 1 -2.85 35.15 4.34
N ARG A 2 -4.15 34.90 4.10
CA ARG A 2 -4.93 33.80 4.74
C ARG A 2 -5.05 32.49 3.92
N ARG A 3 -4.39 32.39 2.77
CA ARG A 3 -4.57 31.25 1.82
C ARG A 3 -3.52 30.13 1.98
N LEU A 4 -2.50 30.35 2.81
CA LEU A 4 -1.42 29.38 3.07
C LEU A 4 -1.80 28.33 4.14
N TRP A 5 -2.90 28.55 4.86
CA TRP A 5 -3.47 27.63 5.85
C TRP A 5 -4.89 27.23 5.45
N THR A 6 -5.05 26.69 4.25
CA THR A 6 -6.27 25.92 4.01
C THR A 6 -6.20 24.67 4.90
N PRO A 7 -7.26 24.34 5.67
CA PRO A 7 -7.26 23.17 6.56
C PRO A 7 -6.92 21.87 5.80
N ALA A 8 -7.22 21.84 4.50
CA ALA A 8 -6.82 20.77 3.59
C ALA A 8 -5.29 20.58 3.49
N TRP A 9 -4.47 21.63 3.55
CA TRP A 9 -3.01 21.52 3.47
C TRP A 9 -2.40 20.98 4.77
N ILE A 10 -2.96 21.37 5.91
CA ILE A 10 -2.61 20.82 7.23
C ILE A 10 -3.00 19.34 7.28
N ALA A 11 -4.22 18.99 6.85
CA ALA A 11 -4.67 17.61 6.80
C ALA A 11 -3.74 16.72 5.95
N ARG A 12 -3.28 17.23 4.79
CA ARG A 12 -2.35 16.49 3.92
C ARG A 12 -0.97 16.32 4.56
N HIS A 13 -0.46 17.32 5.29
CA HIS A 13 0.77 17.16 6.08
C HIS A 13 0.63 16.12 7.18
N VAL A 14 -0.45 16.22 7.96
CA VAL A 14 -0.72 15.27 9.05
C VAL A 14 -0.84 13.85 8.48
N ALA A 15 -1.57 13.67 7.38
CA ALA A 15 -1.66 12.38 6.70
C ALA A 15 -0.29 11.83 6.26
N MET A 16 0.58 12.68 5.70
CA MET A 16 1.96 12.29 5.36
C MET A 16 2.75 11.87 6.61
N VAL A 17 2.69 12.64 7.71
CA VAL A 17 3.41 12.32 8.96
C VAL A 17 2.93 10.99 9.51
N VAL A 18 1.61 10.78 9.57
CA VAL A 18 1.02 9.53 10.07
C VAL A 18 1.46 8.33 9.24
N LEU A 19 1.48 8.45 7.90
CA LEU A 19 1.94 7.38 7.02
C LEU A 19 3.43 7.06 7.23
N VAL A 20 4.28 8.09 7.32
CA VAL A 20 5.72 7.92 7.53
C VAL A 20 6.00 7.27 8.88
N VAL A 21 5.39 7.79 9.96
CA VAL A 21 5.55 7.22 11.31
C VAL A 21 4.99 5.81 11.37
N GLY A 22 3.86 5.54 10.72
CA GLY A 22 3.29 4.21 10.58
C GLY A 22 4.28 3.24 9.94
N PHE A 23 4.81 3.56 8.75
CA PHE A 23 5.77 2.70 8.06
C PHE A 23 7.06 2.50 8.87
N LEU A 24 7.61 3.55 9.49
CA LEU A 24 8.79 3.40 10.34
C LEU A 24 8.52 2.56 11.60
N GLY A 25 7.33 2.69 12.20
CA GLY A 25 6.89 1.87 13.32
C GLY A 25 6.75 0.39 12.94
N LEU A 26 6.17 0.10 11.76
CA LEU A 26 6.12 -1.26 11.23
C LEU A 26 7.54 -1.80 10.94
N GLY A 27 8.41 -0.98 10.35
CA GLY A 27 9.82 -1.34 10.12
C GLY A 27 10.54 -1.68 11.42
N TRP A 28 10.38 -0.86 12.46
CA TRP A 28 10.96 -1.10 13.78
C TRP A 28 10.43 -2.38 14.43
N TRP A 29 9.14 -2.64 14.30
CA TRP A 29 8.54 -3.88 14.77
C TRP A 29 9.11 -5.10 14.02
N GLN A 30 9.33 -4.98 12.71
CA GLN A 30 9.97 -6.04 11.92
C GLN A 30 11.45 -6.25 12.29
N ILE A 31 12.20 -5.21 12.65
CA ILE A 31 13.57 -5.35 13.19
C ILE A 31 13.53 -6.17 14.49
N SER A 32 12.56 -5.90 15.35
CA SER A 32 12.40 -6.64 16.62
C SER A 32 12.09 -8.12 16.38
N ARG A 33 11.29 -8.45 15.35
CA ARG A 33 10.99 -9.83 14.92
C ARG A 33 12.15 -10.49 14.17
N ALA A 34 12.93 -9.73 13.40
CA ALA A 34 14.13 -10.21 12.73
C ALA A 34 15.21 -10.63 13.74
N ALA A 35 15.40 -9.81 14.78
CA ALA A 35 16.32 -10.10 15.87
C ALA A 35 15.92 -11.33 16.69
N ALA A 36 14.65 -11.74 16.65
CA ALA A 36 14.14 -12.95 17.29
C ALA A 36 14.37 -14.24 16.47
N GLY A 37 15.11 -14.17 15.35
CA GLY A 37 15.54 -15.34 14.57
C GLY A 37 14.93 -15.48 13.18
N ASN A 38 14.00 -14.59 12.78
CA ASN A 38 13.37 -14.67 11.46
C ASN A 38 14.14 -13.87 10.39
N SER A 39 14.96 -14.56 9.58
CA SER A 39 15.79 -13.94 8.55
C SER A 39 15.01 -13.22 7.43
N LEU A 40 13.79 -13.66 7.12
CA LEU A 40 12.89 -13.01 6.14
C LEU A 40 12.43 -11.61 6.59
N SER A 41 12.40 -11.35 7.89
CA SER A 41 11.97 -10.06 8.44
C SER A 41 12.95 -8.92 8.12
N TRP A 42 14.20 -9.22 7.77
CA TRP A 42 15.20 -8.24 7.36
C TRP A 42 14.82 -7.52 6.05
N GLY A 43 14.26 -8.26 5.09
CA GLY A 43 13.81 -7.67 3.83
C GLY A 43 12.72 -6.62 4.08
N TYR A 44 11.71 -6.99 4.88
CA TYR A 44 10.63 -6.09 5.25
C TYR A 44 11.10 -4.91 6.11
N ALA A 45 12.01 -5.13 7.05
CA ALA A 45 12.59 -4.07 7.87
C ALA A 45 13.25 -2.97 7.03
N VAL A 46 13.82 -3.30 5.87
CA VAL A 46 14.41 -2.35 4.92
C VAL A 46 13.37 -1.79 3.93
N GLU A 47 12.41 -2.62 3.51
CA GLU A 47 11.33 -2.23 2.60
C GLU A 47 10.46 -1.10 3.18
N TRP A 48 10.12 -1.17 4.47
CA TRP A 48 9.30 -0.17 5.14
C TRP A 48 9.88 1.26 5.10
N PRO A 49 11.17 1.49 5.44
CA PRO A 49 11.84 2.77 5.22
C PRO A 49 11.83 3.26 3.77
N ILE A 50 11.96 2.36 2.78
CA ILE A 50 11.93 2.72 1.36
C ILE A 50 10.54 3.28 1.00
N PHE A 51 9.46 2.63 1.44
CA PHE A 51 8.11 3.15 1.25
C PHE A 51 7.87 4.47 1.98
N ALA A 52 8.38 4.62 3.21
CA ALA A 52 8.33 5.90 3.92
C ALA A 52 9.02 7.02 3.12
N GLY A 53 10.21 6.75 2.60
CA GLY A 53 10.94 7.68 1.72
C GLY A 53 10.17 8.01 0.44
N PHE A 54 9.52 7.03 -0.17
CA PHE A 54 8.68 7.23 -1.35
C PHE A 54 7.49 8.17 -1.07
N VAL A 55 6.80 8.00 0.07
CA VAL A 55 5.72 8.91 0.48
C VAL A 55 6.23 10.34 0.67
N VAL A 56 7.39 10.50 1.33
CA VAL A 56 8.02 11.82 1.49
C VAL A 56 8.38 12.45 0.14
N TYR A 57 8.90 11.66 -0.79
CA TYR A 57 9.22 12.13 -2.13
C TYR A 57 7.99 12.61 -2.90
N VAL A 58 6.91 11.82 -2.91
CA VAL A 58 5.64 12.21 -3.53
C VAL A 58 5.09 13.48 -2.88
N TRP A 59 5.13 13.55 -1.55
CA TRP A 59 4.71 14.73 -0.80
C TRP A 59 5.51 15.98 -1.19
N TRP A 60 6.83 15.87 -1.23
CA TRP A 60 7.71 16.95 -1.63
C TRP A 60 7.43 17.44 -3.05
N ARG A 61 7.21 16.51 -3.98
CA ARG A 61 6.85 16.84 -5.38
C ARG A 61 5.50 17.56 -5.45
N GLU A 62 4.49 17.11 -4.72
CA GLU A 62 3.18 17.76 -4.62
C GLU A 62 3.29 19.18 -4.04
N VAL A 63 4.06 19.35 -2.96
CA VAL A 63 4.31 20.68 -2.37
C VAL A 63 5.03 21.59 -3.36
N LYS A 64 6.04 21.09 -4.08
CA LYS A 64 6.74 21.86 -5.12
C LYS A 64 5.79 22.31 -6.23
N LEU A 65 4.92 21.41 -6.70
CA LEU A 65 3.92 21.73 -7.74
C LEU A 65 2.89 22.75 -7.24
N ALA A 66 2.37 22.57 -6.03
CA ALA A 66 1.41 23.49 -5.41
C ALA A 66 2.00 24.90 -5.22
N ARG A 67 3.29 24.99 -4.84
CA ARG A 67 4.00 26.28 -4.73
C ARG A 67 4.20 26.95 -6.08
N ARG A 68 4.51 26.20 -7.15
CA ARG A 68 4.63 26.75 -8.51
C ARG A 68 3.29 27.32 -9.00
N LYS A 69 2.20 26.57 -8.85
CA LYS A 69 0.84 27.04 -9.19
C LYS A 69 0.43 28.28 -8.40
N ALA A 70 0.80 28.36 -7.12
CA ALA A 70 0.52 29.55 -6.31
C ALA A 70 1.30 30.78 -6.80
N ALA A 71 2.54 30.60 -7.26
CA ALA A 71 3.35 31.69 -7.83
C ALA A 71 2.83 32.16 -9.20
N GLU A 72 2.37 31.23 -10.06
CA GLU A 72 1.73 31.57 -11.34
C GLU A 72 0.39 32.31 -11.14
N ALA A 73 -0.37 31.99 -10.09
CA ALA A 73 -1.63 32.66 -9.77
C ALA A 73 -1.46 34.09 -9.21
N ASP A 74 -0.28 34.44 -8.69
CA ASP A 74 0.08 35.80 -8.23
C ASP A 74 0.73 36.65 -9.34
N ALA A 75 0.99 36.08 -10.53
CA ALA A 75 1.51 36.80 -11.67
C ALA A 75 0.39 37.61 -12.38
N PRO A 76 0.66 38.81 -12.92
CA PRO A 76 -0.33 39.58 -13.68
C PRO A 76 -0.86 38.76 -14.87
N PRO A 77 -2.16 38.86 -15.22
CA PRO A 77 -2.72 38.06 -16.30
C PRO A 77 -2.11 38.49 -17.63
N ALA A 78 -1.36 37.58 -18.27
CA ALA A 78 -1.14 37.61 -19.70
C ALA A 78 -2.36 36.98 -20.40
N ASP A 79 -2.76 37.55 -21.53
CA ASP A 79 -3.97 37.22 -22.29
C ASP A 79 -4.24 35.71 -22.48
N PRO A 80 -5.51 35.27 -22.48
CA PRO A 80 -5.87 33.86 -22.56
C PRO A 80 -5.66 33.33 -23.99
N ALA A 81 -4.50 32.71 -24.22
CA ALA A 81 -4.34 31.81 -25.36
C ALA A 81 -5.05 30.49 -25.06
N VAL A 82 -6.01 30.16 -25.93
CA VAL A 82 -6.84 28.95 -25.97
C VAL A 82 -5.97 27.69 -25.91
N GLU A 83 -6.23 26.80 -24.95
CA GLU A 83 -5.66 25.45 -24.93
C GLU A 83 -6.80 24.40 -24.85
N PRO A 84 -6.84 23.41 -25.76
CA PRO A 84 -7.95 22.47 -25.90
C PRO A 84 -7.97 21.38 -24.81
N ALA A 85 -9.18 20.96 -24.46
CA ALA A 85 -9.47 19.95 -23.45
C ALA A 85 -8.75 18.60 -23.72
N PRO A 86 -8.09 17.98 -22.71
CA PRO A 86 -7.61 16.62 -22.85
C PRO A 86 -8.79 15.65 -22.73
N ALA A 87 -8.93 14.83 -23.76
CA ALA A 87 -9.89 13.74 -23.86
C ALA A 87 -9.78 12.79 -22.65
N VAL A 88 -10.92 12.58 -22.00
CA VAL A 88 -11.13 11.50 -21.03
C VAL A 88 -11.04 10.15 -21.76
N THR A 89 -9.88 9.51 -21.66
CA THR A 89 -9.73 8.11 -22.02
C THR A 89 -10.32 7.26 -20.89
N THR A 90 -11.58 6.85 -21.06
CA THR A 90 -12.18 5.77 -20.27
C THR A 90 -11.50 4.46 -20.65
N GLY A 91 -10.34 4.22 -20.03
CA GLY A 91 -9.54 3.02 -20.17
C GLY A 91 -9.97 1.93 -19.18
N SER A 92 -10.71 0.95 -19.71
CA SER A 92 -10.65 -0.48 -19.38
C SER A 92 -10.78 -0.91 -17.89
N ARG A 93 -11.92 -1.52 -17.54
CA ARG A 93 -12.03 -2.44 -16.40
C ARG A 93 -11.01 -3.57 -16.59
N PRO A 94 -10.06 -3.79 -15.66
CA PRO A 94 -9.26 -5.00 -15.72
C PRO A 94 -10.14 -6.18 -15.31
N GLY A 95 -10.52 -7.00 -16.29
CA GLY A 95 -11.10 -8.32 -16.02
C GLY A 95 -10.09 -9.16 -15.26
N VAL A 96 -10.35 -9.40 -13.97
CA VAL A 96 -9.60 -10.34 -13.14
C VAL A 96 -9.90 -11.75 -13.62
N ARG A 97 -9.19 -12.20 -14.65
CA ARG A 97 -9.02 -13.62 -14.99
C ARG A 97 -7.63 -13.84 -15.55
N ARG A 98 -6.65 -13.82 -14.66
CA ARG A 98 -5.39 -14.50 -14.91
C ARG A 98 -5.05 -15.31 -13.66
N PRO A 99 -5.01 -16.65 -13.71
CA PRO A 99 -4.47 -17.40 -12.60
C PRO A 99 -3.02 -16.97 -12.42
N VAL A 100 -2.75 -16.30 -11.30
CA VAL A 100 -1.40 -15.90 -10.91
C VAL A 100 -0.62 -17.18 -10.68
N ARG A 101 0.37 -17.47 -11.54
CA ARG A 101 1.38 -18.46 -11.20
C ARG A 101 2.26 -17.83 -10.11
N VAL A 102 1.92 -18.14 -8.86
CA VAL A 102 2.78 -17.84 -7.72
C VAL A 102 3.97 -18.79 -7.80
N SER A 103 5.17 -18.24 -7.92
CA SER A 103 6.40 -19.02 -7.71
C SER A 103 6.44 -19.37 -6.23
N ARG A 104 6.30 -20.65 -5.88
CA ARG A 104 6.34 -21.10 -4.48
C ARG A 104 7.79 -21.05 -4.01
N VAL A 105 8.07 -20.16 -3.07
CA VAL A 105 9.28 -20.21 -2.23
C VAL A 105 9.02 -21.26 -1.14
N PRO A 106 9.94 -22.19 -0.86
CA PRO A 106 9.78 -23.15 0.23
C PRO A 106 9.57 -22.39 1.54
N ALA A 107 8.48 -22.70 2.25
CA ALA A 107 8.25 -22.18 3.59
C ALA A 107 9.32 -22.79 4.51
N THR A 108 10.04 -21.94 5.25
CA THR A 108 10.94 -22.33 6.35
C THR A 108 10.19 -22.10 7.66
N GLY A 109 8.99 -22.66 7.75
CA GLY A 109 8.15 -22.62 8.96
C GLY A 109 8.57 -23.70 9.96
N ASP A 110 8.23 -23.50 11.24
CA ASP A 110 8.30 -24.58 12.23
C ASP A 110 7.32 -25.71 11.82
N VAL A 111 7.70 -26.96 12.12
CA VAL A 111 6.95 -28.16 11.71
C VAL A 111 5.49 -28.16 12.21
N VAL A 112 5.24 -27.45 13.32
CA VAL A 112 3.89 -27.29 13.90
C VAL A 112 3.03 -26.38 13.02
N GLU A 113 3.53 -25.22 12.63
CA GLU A 113 2.87 -24.27 11.73
C GLU A 113 2.58 -24.87 10.36
N ASP A 114 3.50 -25.68 9.83
CA ASP A 114 3.28 -26.40 8.57
C ASP A 114 2.15 -27.44 8.70
N THR A 115 2.04 -28.08 9.86
CA THR A 115 0.96 -29.05 10.15
C THR A 115 -0.40 -28.34 10.28
N ASP A 116 -0.46 -27.21 11.00
CA ASP A 116 -1.67 -26.41 11.16
C ASP A 116 -2.12 -25.82 9.81
N LEU A 117 -1.18 -25.34 8.99
CA LEU A 117 -1.47 -24.81 7.67
C LEU A 117 -1.97 -25.90 6.71
N ALA A 118 -1.42 -27.11 6.80
CA ALA A 118 -1.91 -28.27 6.03
C ALA A 118 -3.35 -28.63 6.42
N ALA A 119 -3.66 -28.67 7.73
CA ALA A 119 -5.01 -28.92 8.23
C ALA A 119 -6.00 -27.85 7.76
N TYR A 120 -5.61 -26.56 7.82
CA TYR A 120 -6.45 -25.46 7.36
C TYR A 120 -6.69 -25.49 5.85
N ASN A 121 -5.66 -25.78 5.05
CA ASN A 121 -5.80 -25.91 3.60
C ASN A 121 -6.69 -27.11 3.22
N HIS A 122 -6.65 -28.19 3.99
CA HIS A 122 -7.56 -29.33 3.83
C HIS A 122 -9.01 -28.95 4.18
N TYR A 123 -9.21 -28.17 5.24
CA TYR A 123 -10.53 -27.62 5.58
C TYR A 123 -11.12 -26.73 4.47
N LEU A 124 -10.32 -25.82 3.92
CA LEU A 124 -10.76 -24.96 2.83
C LEU A 124 -11.05 -25.72 1.54
N SER A 125 -10.24 -26.74 1.22
CA SER A 125 -10.46 -27.54 0.01
C SER A 125 -11.74 -28.37 0.12
N TRP A 126 -12.03 -28.91 1.30
CA TRP A 126 -13.27 -29.60 1.60
C TRP A 126 -14.48 -28.66 1.49
N LEU A 127 -14.41 -27.47 2.11
CA LEU A 127 -15.52 -26.50 2.05
C LEU A 127 -15.80 -26.04 0.61
N ASN A 128 -14.74 -25.88 -0.20
CA ASN A 128 -14.87 -25.57 -1.62
C ASN A 128 -15.48 -26.72 -2.44
N ALA A 129 -15.24 -27.98 -2.06
CA ALA A 129 -15.87 -29.16 -2.68
C ALA A 129 -17.33 -29.36 -2.22
N ASN A 130 -17.71 -28.79 -1.08
CA ASN A 130 -19.03 -28.95 -0.45
C ASN A 130 -19.75 -27.59 -0.27
N PRO A 131 -20.26 -26.96 -1.37
CA PRO A 131 -20.75 -25.57 -1.39
C PRO A 131 -22.06 -25.29 -0.62
N GLY A 132 -22.46 -26.14 0.31
CA GLY A 132 -23.58 -25.92 1.25
C GLY A 132 -23.32 -26.50 2.64
N ALA A 133 -22.12 -27.04 2.89
CA ALA A 133 -21.75 -27.58 4.18
C ALA A 133 -21.46 -26.45 5.18
N ARG A 134 -21.79 -26.69 6.45
CA ARG A 134 -21.49 -25.78 7.54
C ARG A 134 -20.11 -26.12 8.12
N PRO A 135 -19.43 -25.18 8.79
CA PRO A 135 -18.14 -25.45 9.43
C PRO A 135 -18.12 -26.68 10.35
N GLY A 136 -19.26 -27.03 10.97
CA GLY A 136 -19.39 -28.20 11.86
C GLY A 136 -19.58 -29.54 11.15
N ASP A 137 -19.79 -29.55 9.83
CA ASP A 137 -19.96 -30.78 9.05
C ASP A 137 -18.61 -31.34 8.56
N TYR A 138 -17.50 -30.68 8.92
CA TYR A 138 -16.16 -31.05 8.51
C TYR A 138 -15.68 -32.32 9.22
N PRO A 139 -15.22 -33.35 8.49
CA PRO A 139 -14.88 -34.66 9.05
C PRO A 139 -13.43 -34.77 9.58
N GLY A 140 -12.72 -33.65 9.78
CA GLY A 140 -11.32 -33.62 10.20
C GLY A 140 -11.10 -33.26 11.66
#